data_AF-A0A7J7U1K6-F1
#
_entry.id   AF-A0A7J7U1K6-F1
#
_cell.length_a   1.000
_cell.length_b   1.000
_cell.length_c   1.000
_cell.angle_alpha   90.00
_cell.angle_beta   90.00
_cell.angle_gamma   90.00
#
_symmetry.space_group_name_H-M   'P 1'
#
loop_
_entity.id
_entity.type
_entity.pdbx_description
1 polymer ?
#
loop_
_entity_poly.entity_id
_entity_poly.type
_entity_poly.pdbx_seq_one_letter_code
_entity_poly.pdbx_strand_id
1 'polypeptide(L)'
;MLQLLRAGARACLRPTGGRGLNALAEEAGQHLEKPESLARAGPQVPVLHKSDFPVPVHRRPVQAWVESLRGYEQERVGLAELHPDVFSTAPRLDILHQVAIWQKNFRRISYAKTKTRAEVRGGGRKPWPQKGSGRARHGSIRSPIWRGGGVAHGPRGPTSYYYMLPMKLRVQGLKVALTIKLAQDDLHIVDSLQLPTEDPQYLTELARYRRWGDSVLLVDLAHEDMPQNIVAATSRLKTFNLIPAVEEE
;
A
#
# COMPACT_ATOMS: atom_id res chain seq x y z
N MET A 1 -24.56 -21.48 -25.07
CA MET A 1 -24.12 -22.86 -25.37
C MET A 1 -23.56 -23.42 -24.07
N LEU A 2 -24.37 -24.22 -23.36
CA LEU A 2 -23.98 -24.93 -22.13
C LEU A 2 -22.91 -25.96 -22.46
N GLN A 3 -21.88 -26.11 -21.62
CA GLN A 3 -21.40 -27.42 -21.17
C GLN A 3 -20.87 -27.36 -19.73
N LEU A 4 -21.66 -28.00 -18.86
CA LEU A 4 -21.28 -28.57 -17.57
C LEU A 4 -20.42 -29.83 -17.76
N LEU A 5 -19.64 -30.18 -16.73
CA LEU A 5 -19.25 -31.52 -16.20
C LEU A 5 -17.80 -31.43 -15.65
N ARG A 6 -17.39 -32.03 -14.52
CA ARG A 6 -18.00 -32.87 -13.49
C ARG A 6 -16.99 -32.99 -12.34
N ALA A 7 -17.49 -33.03 -11.10
CA ALA A 7 -16.75 -33.30 -9.88
C ALA A 7 -16.21 -34.74 -9.78
N GLY A 8 -15.16 -34.94 -8.99
CA GLY A 8 -14.63 -36.26 -8.60
C GLY A 8 -14.08 -36.25 -7.19
N ALA A 9 -14.94 -36.55 -6.21
CA ALA A 9 -14.58 -36.82 -4.83
C ALA A 9 -14.05 -38.27 -4.69
N ARG A 10 -13.00 -38.47 -3.89
CA ARG A 10 -12.57 -39.81 -3.44
C ARG A 10 -12.51 -39.82 -1.91
N ALA A 11 -13.40 -40.61 -1.33
CA ALA A 11 -13.51 -40.88 0.10
C ALA A 11 -12.68 -42.10 0.51
N CYS A 12 -12.41 -42.15 1.81
CA CYS A 12 -11.57 -43.06 2.58
C CYS A 12 -11.93 -44.55 2.47
N LEU A 13 -10.92 -45.42 2.64
CA LEU A 13 -11.08 -46.74 3.26
C LEU A 13 -9.87 -47.06 4.15
N ARG A 14 -10.13 -47.35 5.43
CA ARG A 14 -9.21 -47.95 6.41
C ARG A 14 -9.32 -49.48 6.30
N PRO A 15 -8.27 -50.25 6.61
CA PRO A 15 -8.43 -51.63 7.03
C PRO A 15 -8.25 -51.79 8.55
N THR A 16 -9.07 -52.66 9.12
CA THR A 16 -9.13 -53.10 10.52
C THR A 16 -8.55 -54.51 10.67
N GLY A 17 -7.90 -54.78 11.82
CA GLY A 17 -7.58 -56.12 12.35
C GLY A 17 -6.13 -56.57 12.12
N GLY A 18 -5.39 -57.18 13.04
CA GLY A 18 -5.66 -57.66 14.41
C GLY A 18 -4.84 -58.94 14.69
N ARG A 19 -4.25 -59.04 15.90
CA ARG A 19 -3.47 -60.16 16.50
C ARG A 19 -2.03 -60.30 15.99
N GLY A 20 -0.98 -60.43 16.81
CA GLY A 20 -0.84 -60.70 18.23
C GLY A 20 0.22 -61.79 18.42
N LEU A 21 1.43 -61.44 18.89
CA LEU A 21 2.43 -62.37 19.42
C LEU A 21 3.23 -61.66 20.53
N ASN A 22 3.18 -62.22 21.73
CA ASN A 22 4.01 -61.86 22.87
C ASN A 22 5.36 -62.59 22.77
N ALA A 23 6.46 -61.92 23.13
CA ALA A 23 7.43 -62.35 24.16
C ALA A 23 8.85 -61.79 23.93
N LEU A 24 9.31 -61.04 24.94
CA LEU A 24 10.67 -61.01 25.52
C LEU A 24 11.86 -60.64 24.62
N ALA A 25 12.33 -59.40 24.78
CA ALA A 25 13.76 -59.11 24.94
C ALA A 25 13.93 -57.79 25.71
N GLU A 26 14.69 -57.87 26.79
CA GLU A 26 15.10 -56.81 27.70
C GLU A 26 15.98 -55.74 27.04
N GLU A 27 15.91 -54.54 27.64
CA GLU A 27 16.96 -53.53 27.79
C GLU A 27 17.69 -52.98 26.54
N ALA A 28 17.28 -51.78 26.14
CA ALA A 28 18.20 -50.72 25.76
C ALA A 28 17.57 -49.38 26.12
N GLY A 29 18.07 -48.76 27.19
CA GLY A 29 17.66 -47.42 27.60
C GLY A 29 18.05 -46.39 26.55
N GLN A 30 17.09 -45.56 26.17
CA GLN A 30 17.31 -44.20 25.72
C GLN A 30 16.10 -43.38 26.17
N HIS A 31 16.37 -42.51 27.14
CA HIS A 31 15.47 -41.50 27.68
C HIS A 31 15.04 -40.59 26.52
N LEU A 32 13.91 -40.91 25.88
CA LEU A 32 13.22 -39.99 24.98
C LEU A 32 12.53 -38.96 25.88
N GLU A 33 13.27 -37.93 26.25
CA GLU A 33 12.68 -36.71 26.77
C GLU A 33 11.71 -36.18 25.72
N LYS A 34 10.44 -36.47 25.97
CA LYS A 34 9.31 -35.79 25.37
C LYS A 34 9.60 -34.30 25.54
N PRO A 35 9.76 -33.50 24.46
CA PRO A 35 10.06 -32.10 24.63
C PRO A 35 8.94 -31.53 25.49
N GLU A 36 9.37 -30.98 26.63
CA GLU A 36 8.52 -30.33 27.59
C GLU A 36 7.53 -29.48 26.82
N SER A 37 6.26 -29.72 27.11
CA SER A 37 5.16 -28.86 26.69
C SER A 37 5.60 -27.42 26.87
N LEU A 38 5.86 -26.72 25.76
CA LEU A 38 6.06 -25.28 25.74
C LEU A 38 4.97 -24.70 26.63
N ALA A 39 5.42 -24.11 27.74
CA ALA A 39 4.58 -23.61 28.80
C ALA A 39 3.36 -22.96 28.17
N ARG A 40 2.16 -23.48 28.49
CA ARG A 40 0.91 -22.78 28.21
C ARG A 40 1.09 -21.40 28.81
N ALA A 41 1.38 -20.41 27.96
CA ALA A 41 1.35 -19.02 28.35
C ALA A 41 0.01 -18.83 29.06
N GLY A 42 0.05 -18.36 30.30
CA GLY A 42 -1.17 -18.09 31.07
C GLY A 42 -2.14 -17.23 30.27
N PRO A 43 -3.42 -17.11 30.69
CA PRO A 43 -4.39 -16.29 29.98
C PRO A 43 -3.81 -14.89 29.76
N GLN A 44 -3.47 -14.59 28.51
CA GLN A 44 -2.89 -13.30 28.15
C GLN A 44 -3.94 -12.24 28.45
N VAL A 45 -3.53 -11.21 29.21
CA VAL A 45 -4.43 -10.11 29.53
C VAL A 45 -4.82 -9.43 28.21
N PRO A 46 -6.11 -9.30 27.89
CA PRO A 46 -6.52 -8.70 26.63
C PRO A 46 -6.09 -7.24 26.59
N VAL A 47 -5.49 -6.83 25.49
CA VAL A 47 -5.09 -5.43 25.29
C VAL A 47 -6.34 -4.61 24.98
N LEU A 48 -6.77 -3.79 25.93
CA LEU A 48 -7.93 -2.91 25.77
C LEU A 48 -7.45 -1.47 25.64
N HIS A 49 -7.65 -0.89 24.46
CA HIS A 49 -7.33 0.52 24.20
C HIS A 49 -8.61 1.35 24.18
N LYS A 50 -8.70 2.36 25.05
CA LYS A 50 -9.81 3.33 25.06
C LYS A 50 -9.41 4.60 24.33
N SER A 51 -10.36 5.32 23.75
CA SER A 51 -10.07 6.59 23.12
C SER A 51 -9.73 7.66 24.17
N ASP A 52 -8.55 8.27 24.08
CA ASP A 52 -8.13 9.32 25.01
C ASP A 52 -8.88 10.65 24.81
N PHE A 53 -9.39 10.87 23.59
CA PHE A 53 -10.09 12.09 23.22
C PHE A 53 -11.60 12.02 23.50
N PRO A 54 -12.23 13.14 23.90
CA PRO A 54 -13.66 13.17 24.19
C PRO A 54 -14.48 12.90 22.93
N VAL A 55 -15.28 11.84 22.98
CA VAL A 55 -16.21 11.46 21.89
C VAL A 55 -17.48 12.32 21.96
N PRO A 56 -18.03 12.79 20.83
CA PRO A 56 -19.30 13.54 20.82
C PRO A 56 -20.46 12.72 21.40
N VAL A 57 -21.31 13.34 22.23
CA VAL A 57 -22.41 12.68 22.97
C VAL A 57 -23.37 11.87 22.09
N HIS A 58 -23.61 12.33 20.86
CA HIS A 58 -24.53 11.70 19.91
C HIS A 58 -23.89 10.57 19.07
N ARG A 59 -22.59 10.32 19.23
CA ARG A 59 -21.84 9.29 18.50
C ARG A 59 -21.21 8.31 19.48
N ARG A 60 -21.08 7.06 19.04
CA ARG A 60 -20.35 6.02 19.77
C ARG A 60 -19.01 5.74 19.07
N PRO A 61 -17.96 5.37 19.81
CA PRO A 61 -16.71 4.95 19.19
C PRO A 61 -16.90 3.68 18.36
N VAL A 62 -16.06 3.54 17.33
CA VAL A 62 -15.99 2.31 16.53
C VAL A 62 -14.99 1.37 17.20
N GLN A 63 -15.20 0.06 17.08
CA GLN A 63 -14.29 -0.92 17.64
C GLN A 63 -13.56 -1.65 16.52
N ALA A 64 -12.29 -1.99 16.76
CA ALA A 64 -11.49 -2.80 15.86
C ALA A 64 -10.64 -3.81 16.67
N TRP A 65 -10.39 -4.96 16.08
CA TRP A 65 -9.54 -5.99 16.68
C TRP A 65 -8.08 -5.53 16.70
N VAL A 66 -7.39 -5.83 17.78
CA VAL A 66 -5.94 -5.68 17.90
C VAL A 66 -5.29 -7.03 17.65
N GLU A 67 -4.47 -7.10 16.62
CA GLU A 67 -3.72 -8.27 16.22
C GLU A 67 -2.25 -8.15 16.66
N SER A 68 -1.51 -9.26 16.70
CA SER A 68 -0.05 -9.23 16.90
C SER A 68 0.68 -9.90 15.74
N LEU A 69 1.89 -9.44 15.39
CA LEU A 69 2.70 -10.05 14.31
C LEU A 69 3.62 -11.17 14.80
N ARG A 70 3.58 -11.51 16.10
CA ARG A 70 4.49 -12.48 16.71
C ARG A 70 4.18 -13.93 16.36
N GLY A 71 2.93 -14.22 16.01
CA GLY A 71 2.48 -15.56 15.68
C GLY A 71 1.37 -15.57 14.63
N TYR A 72 1.28 -16.65 13.85
CA TYR A 72 0.30 -16.79 12.78
C TYR A 72 -1.15 -16.70 13.29
N GLU A 73 -1.46 -17.40 14.38
CA GLU A 73 -2.81 -17.56 14.94
C GLU A 73 -3.24 -16.40 15.88
N GLN A 74 -2.33 -15.49 16.21
CA GLN A 74 -2.58 -14.40 17.18
C GLN A 74 -3.30 -13.20 16.54
N GLU A 75 -4.52 -13.43 16.07
CA GLU A 75 -5.34 -12.41 15.40
C GLU A 75 -6.15 -11.53 16.38
N ARG A 76 -6.63 -12.10 17.49
CA ARG A 76 -7.55 -11.39 18.41
C ARG A 76 -6.94 -11.25 19.80
N VAL A 77 -5.85 -10.49 19.88
CA VAL A 77 -5.11 -10.24 21.11
C VAL A 77 -5.83 -9.20 21.99
N GLY A 78 -6.57 -8.28 21.37
CA GLY A 78 -7.24 -7.21 22.08
C GLY A 78 -8.35 -6.52 21.28
N LEU A 79 -8.89 -5.46 21.87
CA LEU A 79 -9.93 -4.63 21.27
C LEU A 79 -9.59 -3.15 21.49
N ALA A 80 -9.60 -2.39 20.40
CA ALA A 80 -9.34 -0.96 20.42
C ALA A 80 -10.60 -0.15 20.09
N GLU A 81 -10.87 0.87 20.91
CA GLU A 81 -11.88 1.88 20.64
C GLU A 81 -11.29 3.04 19.82
N LEU A 82 -11.87 3.25 18.65
CA LEU A 82 -11.50 4.24 17.66
C LEU A 82 -12.45 5.43 17.67
N HIS A 83 -11.88 6.64 17.55
CA HIS A 83 -12.67 7.86 17.53
C HIS A 83 -13.56 7.96 16.27
N PRO A 84 -14.88 8.20 16.42
CA PRO A 84 -15.80 8.13 15.29
C PRO A 84 -15.58 9.26 14.25
N ASP A 85 -15.09 10.44 14.65
CA ASP A 85 -14.84 11.52 13.69
C ASP A 85 -13.54 11.35 12.87
N VAL A 86 -12.80 10.27 13.09
CA VAL A 86 -11.63 9.90 12.28
C VAL A 86 -11.96 8.66 11.44
N PHE A 87 -12.51 7.62 12.10
CA PHE A 87 -12.71 6.30 11.50
C PHE A 87 -14.16 6.04 11.05
N SER A 88 -15.11 6.92 11.36
CA SER A 88 -16.54 6.81 11.00
C SER A 88 -17.08 8.13 10.41
N THR A 89 -16.31 8.69 9.47
CA THR A 89 -16.74 9.87 8.70
C THR A 89 -17.58 9.46 7.50
N ALA A 90 -18.44 10.34 6.98
CA ALA A 90 -19.17 10.07 5.74
C ALA A 90 -18.18 9.77 4.58
N PRO A 91 -18.36 8.66 3.83
CA PRO A 91 -17.41 8.24 2.79
C PRO A 91 -17.50 9.13 1.54
N ARG A 92 -16.74 10.24 1.56
CA ARG A 92 -16.71 11.26 0.50
C ARG A 92 -15.63 10.98 -0.55
N LEU A 93 -15.98 10.18 -1.56
CA LEU A 93 -15.08 9.79 -2.66
C LEU A 93 -14.59 10.98 -3.50
N ASP A 94 -15.38 12.07 -3.55
CA ASP A 94 -15.04 13.33 -4.21
C ASP A 94 -13.78 13.97 -3.61
N ILE A 95 -13.69 14.02 -2.28
CA ILE A 95 -12.53 14.58 -1.56
C ILE A 95 -11.31 13.69 -1.74
N LEU A 96 -11.48 12.37 -1.66
CA LEU A 96 -10.40 11.41 -1.86
C LEU A 96 -9.77 11.57 -3.25
N HIS A 97 -10.60 11.66 -4.29
CA HIS A 97 -10.15 11.91 -5.65
C HIS A 97 -9.40 13.24 -5.80
N GLN A 98 -9.90 14.33 -5.21
CA GLN A 98 -9.24 15.63 -5.26
C GLN A 98 -7.85 15.60 -4.60
N VAL A 99 -7.73 14.97 -3.43
CA VAL A 99 -6.44 14.84 -2.71
C VAL A 99 -5.47 13.96 -3.49
N ALA A 100 -5.93 12.84 -4.06
CA ALA A 100 -5.08 11.95 -4.87
C ALA A 100 -4.55 12.65 -6.13
N ILE A 101 -5.39 13.39 -6.85
CA ILE A 101 -4.96 14.19 -8.01
C ILE A 101 -3.97 15.27 -7.58
N TRP A 102 -4.24 15.95 -6.46
CA TRP A 102 -3.35 16.96 -5.93
C TRP A 102 -1.97 16.38 -5.63
N GLN A 103 -1.89 15.27 -4.88
CA GLN A 103 -0.63 14.59 -4.57
C GLN A 103 0.19 14.25 -5.83
N LYS A 104 -0.49 13.83 -6.91
CA LYS A 104 0.15 13.53 -8.20
C LYS A 104 0.67 14.77 -8.92
N ASN A 105 -0.05 15.89 -8.86
CA ASN A 105 0.25 17.07 -9.67
C ASN A 105 1.14 18.09 -8.97
N PHE A 106 1.03 18.27 -7.65
CA PHE A 106 1.73 19.35 -6.96
C PHE A 106 3.27 19.21 -7.01
N ARG A 107 3.77 17.97 -7.02
CA ARG A 107 5.20 17.64 -7.15
C ARG A 107 5.69 17.61 -8.61
N ARG A 108 4.79 17.77 -9.58
CA ARG A 108 5.09 17.58 -11.01
C ARG A 108 5.72 18.82 -11.63
N ILE A 109 6.89 18.65 -12.24
CA ILE A 109 7.56 19.64 -13.09
C ILE A 109 7.74 19.05 -14.49
N SER A 110 7.28 19.76 -15.52
CA SER A 110 7.52 19.36 -16.91
C SER A 110 8.69 20.12 -17.51
N TYR A 111 9.70 19.38 -17.96
CA TYR A 111 10.89 19.92 -18.63
C TYR A 111 10.77 19.92 -20.16
N ALA A 112 9.62 19.52 -20.71
CA ALA A 112 9.40 19.52 -22.14
C ALA A 112 9.48 20.96 -22.68
N LYS A 113 10.33 21.19 -23.68
CA LYS A 113 10.50 22.49 -24.33
C LYS A 113 10.70 22.32 -25.82
N THR A 114 9.82 22.91 -26.61
CA THR A 114 10.00 23.01 -28.06
C THR A 114 10.62 24.35 -28.45
N LYS A 115 11.46 24.33 -29.49
CA LYS A 115 12.00 25.55 -30.08
C LYS A 115 10.93 26.28 -30.89
N THR A 116 10.67 27.53 -30.55
CA THR A 116 9.83 28.40 -31.39
C THR A 116 10.56 28.78 -32.66
N ARG A 117 9.86 29.34 -33.66
CA ARG A 117 10.49 29.81 -34.90
C ARG A 117 11.63 30.82 -34.69
N ALA A 118 11.65 31.52 -33.55
CA ALA A 118 12.69 32.48 -33.18
C ALA A 118 13.92 31.81 -32.54
N GLU A 119 13.74 30.65 -31.90
CA GLU A 119 14.80 29.90 -31.23
C GLU A 119 15.51 28.90 -32.17
N VAL A 120 14.90 28.57 -33.33
CA VAL A 120 15.53 27.71 -34.34
C VAL A 120 16.59 28.51 -35.11
N ARG A 121 17.82 28.00 -35.15
CA ARG A 121 19.00 28.65 -35.76
C ARG A 121 18.76 29.12 -37.20
N GLY A 122 19.03 30.39 -37.52
CA GLY A 122 18.97 30.95 -38.88
C GLY A 122 17.61 31.53 -39.27
N GLY A 123 17.35 31.72 -40.57
CA GLY A 123 16.03 32.16 -41.06
C GLY A 123 15.72 33.66 -40.99
N GLY A 124 16.75 34.51 -40.88
CA GLY A 124 16.62 35.97 -40.93
C GLY A 124 16.46 36.56 -42.34
N ARG A 125 16.85 35.83 -43.39
CA ARG A 125 16.69 36.28 -44.79
C ARG A 125 15.38 35.76 -45.38
N LYS A 126 14.66 36.63 -46.10
CA LYS A 126 13.47 36.26 -46.86
C LYS A 126 13.84 35.28 -48.00
N PRO A 127 13.14 34.14 -48.16
CA PRO A 127 13.50 33.13 -49.16
C PRO A 127 13.46 33.64 -50.62
N TRP A 128 12.45 34.46 -50.96
CA TRP A 128 12.29 35.08 -52.28
C TRP A 128 11.46 36.37 -52.19
N PRO A 129 11.49 37.24 -53.22
CA PRO A 129 10.67 38.46 -53.28
C PRO A 129 9.16 38.17 -53.19
N GLN A 130 8.39 39.16 -52.74
CA GLN A 130 6.94 38.99 -52.50
C GLN A 130 6.12 38.69 -53.77
N LYS A 131 6.60 39.14 -54.93
CA LYS A 131 5.96 39.03 -56.24
C LYS A 131 7.02 38.60 -57.27
N GLY A 132 6.58 38.04 -58.39
CA GLY A 132 7.44 37.66 -59.53
C GLY A 132 7.95 36.20 -59.53
N SER A 133 7.88 35.47 -58.41
CA SER A 133 8.38 34.09 -58.33
C SER A 133 7.37 32.99 -58.68
N GLY A 134 6.09 33.30 -58.79
CA GLY A 134 5.01 32.31 -59.01
C GLY A 134 4.77 31.34 -57.83
N ARG A 135 5.49 31.49 -56.72
CA ARG A 135 5.40 30.61 -55.53
C ARG A 135 4.57 31.25 -54.41
N ALA A 136 4.15 30.43 -53.44
CA ALA A 136 3.52 30.92 -52.21
C ALA A 136 4.42 31.94 -51.47
N ARG A 137 3.79 32.89 -50.77
CA ARG A 137 4.50 33.98 -50.08
C ARG A 137 5.03 33.49 -48.73
N HIS A 138 6.35 33.58 -48.52
CA HIS A 138 6.97 33.24 -47.24
C HIS A 138 7.90 34.33 -46.73
N GLY A 139 7.87 34.56 -45.42
CA GLY A 139 8.75 35.52 -44.73
C GLY A 139 10.04 34.92 -44.20
N SER A 140 10.03 33.65 -43.79
CA SER A 140 11.19 32.95 -43.21
C SER A 140 11.07 31.44 -43.43
N ILE A 141 12.21 30.76 -43.62
CA ILE A 141 12.30 29.29 -43.70
C ILE A 141 12.05 28.59 -42.36
N ARG A 142 11.99 29.32 -41.24
CA ARG A 142 11.79 28.76 -39.89
C ARG A 142 10.33 28.78 -39.43
N SER A 143 9.41 29.20 -40.30
CA SER A 143 7.98 29.18 -39.96
C SER A 143 7.50 27.75 -39.70
N PRO A 144 6.48 27.53 -38.87
CA PRO A 144 5.92 26.20 -38.58
C PRO A 144 5.45 25.43 -39.83
N ILE A 145 5.13 26.12 -40.92
CA ILE A 145 4.71 25.53 -42.20
C ILE A 145 5.88 24.81 -42.91
N TRP A 146 7.12 25.21 -42.62
CA TRP A 146 8.32 24.66 -43.26
C TRP A 146 8.84 23.43 -42.51
N ARG A 147 9.36 22.44 -43.25
CA ARG A 147 10.09 21.32 -42.68
C ARG A 147 11.32 21.82 -41.91
N GLY A 148 11.47 21.39 -40.65
CA GLY A 148 12.54 21.88 -39.76
C GLY A 148 12.35 23.33 -39.30
N GLY A 149 11.13 23.88 -39.45
CA GLY A 149 10.70 25.11 -38.80
C GLY A 149 10.43 24.93 -37.31
N GLY A 150 10.18 26.03 -36.61
CA GLY A 150 9.84 25.99 -35.19
C GLY A 150 8.40 25.53 -34.96
N VAL A 151 8.13 25.01 -33.76
CA VAL A 151 6.78 24.59 -33.35
C VAL A 151 5.95 25.82 -32.98
N ALA A 152 4.70 25.91 -33.47
CA ALA A 152 3.80 27.04 -33.18
C ALA A 152 3.25 26.97 -31.75
N HIS A 153 2.54 25.89 -31.43
CA HIS A 153 2.01 25.60 -30.10
C HIS A 153 2.62 24.29 -29.62
N GLY A 154 3.64 24.41 -28.80
CA GLY A 154 4.30 23.29 -28.16
C GLY A 154 4.64 23.63 -26.71
N PRO A 155 5.10 22.66 -25.92
CA PRO A 155 5.43 22.89 -24.52
C PRO A 155 6.52 23.95 -24.36
N ARG A 156 6.31 24.88 -23.43
CA ARG A 156 7.23 25.97 -23.08
C ARG A 156 7.77 25.73 -21.67
N GLY A 157 8.83 24.92 -21.58
CA GLY A 157 9.40 24.48 -20.31
C GLY A 157 10.43 25.44 -19.70
N PRO A 158 10.71 25.29 -18.39
CA PRO A 158 10.04 24.38 -17.44
C PRO A 158 8.67 24.91 -16.98
N THR A 159 7.67 24.02 -16.85
CA THR A 159 6.32 24.35 -16.37
C THR A 159 6.00 23.58 -15.09
N SER A 160 5.62 24.29 -14.02
CA SER A 160 5.15 23.72 -12.76
C SER A 160 3.62 23.56 -12.75
N TYR A 161 3.14 22.50 -12.11
CA TYR A 161 1.71 22.24 -11.87
C TYR A 161 1.35 22.42 -10.39
N TYR A 162 2.11 23.28 -9.71
CA TYR A 162 1.98 23.47 -8.27
C TYR A 162 0.69 24.22 -7.92
N TYR A 163 -0.07 23.66 -6.98
CA TYR A 163 -1.18 24.34 -6.30
C TYR A 163 -1.35 23.72 -4.91
N MET A 164 -1.89 24.50 -3.97
CA MET A 164 -2.12 24.04 -2.60
C MET A 164 -3.61 23.86 -2.31
N LEU A 165 -3.97 22.68 -1.78
CA LEU A 165 -5.30 22.44 -1.25
C LEU A 165 -5.43 22.97 0.19
N PRO A 166 -6.61 23.47 0.59
CA PRO A 166 -6.88 23.87 1.96
C PRO A 166 -6.53 22.75 2.94
N MET A 167 -5.88 23.09 4.06
CA MET A 167 -5.43 22.11 5.07
C MET A 167 -6.57 21.20 5.55
N LYS A 168 -7.73 21.79 5.85
CA LYS A 168 -8.92 21.04 6.31
C LYS A 168 -9.39 20.00 5.30
N LEU A 169 -9.27 20.29 4.00
CA LEU A 169 -9.64 19.36 2.93
C LEU A 169 -8.66 18.18 2.86
N ARG A 170 -7.36 18.44 2.99
CA ARG A 170 -6.33 17.37 3.06
C ARG A 170 -6.56 16.45 4.26
N VAL A 171 -6.81 17.02 5.44
CA VAL A 171 -7.11 16.26 6.66
C VAL A 171 -8.40 15.46 6.51
N GLN A 172 -9.44 16.05 5.92
CA GLN A 172 -10.69 15.34 5.65
C GLN A 172 -10.48 14.17 4.68
N GLY A 173 -9.64 14.34 3.65
CA GLY A 173 -9.28 13.26 2.73
C GLY A 173 -8.63 12.07 3.44
N LEU A 174 -7.73 12.34 4.39
CA LEU A 174 -7.11 11.29 5.21
C LEU A 174 -8.13 10.54 6.06
N LYS A 175 -9.02 11.27 6.75
CA LYS A 175 -10.11 10.66 7.55
C LYS A 175 -11.03 9.77 6.71
N VAL A 176 -11.38 10.24 5.51
CA VAL A 176 -12.20 9.47 4.57
C VAL A 176 -11.47 8.21 4.11
N ALA A 177 -10.17 8.29 3.80
CA ALA A 177 -9.37 7.13 3.42
C ALA A 177 -9.33 6.06 4.55
N LEU A 178 -9.08 6.49 5.79
CA LEU A 178 -9.09 5.59 6.96
C LEU A 178 -10.48 4.98 7.19
N THR A 179 -11.54 5.78 7.07
CA THR A 179 -12.91 5.28 7.23
C THR A 179 -13.26 4.23 6.17
N ILE A 180 -12.88 4.47 4.90
CA ILE A 180 -13.14 3.52 3.81
C ILE A 180 -12.37 2.22 4.05
N LYS A 181 -11.10 2.30 4.46
CA LYS A 181 -10.29 1.11 4.75
C LYS A 181 -10.85 0.28 5.90
N LEU A 182 -11.32 0.95 6.95
CA LEU A 182 -12.00 0.26 8.05
C LEU A 182 -13.34 -0.36 7.62
N ALA A 183 -14.15 0.35 6.84
CA ALA A 183 -15.46 -0.14 6.39
C ALA A 183 -15.35 -1.28 5.36
N GLN A 184 -14.19 -1.46 4.73
CA GLN A 184 -13.91 -2.54 3.78
C GLN A 184 -13.22 -3.75 4.43
N ASP A 185 -13.01 -3.73 5.76
CA ASP A 185 -12.24 -4.74 6.50
C ASP A 185 -10.76 -4.86 6.06
N ASP A 186 -10.21 -3.82 5.44
CA ASP A 186 -8.82 -3.76 4.96
C ASP A 186 -7.86 -3.13 5.99
N LEU A 187 -8.40 -2.51 7.06
CA LEU A 187 -7.61 -1.86 8.10
C LEU A 187 -7.41 -2.81 9.29
N HIS A 188 -6.16 -3.20 9.53
CA HIS A 188 -5.77 -4.02 10.66
C HIS A 188 -5.01 -3.19 11.69
N ILE A 189 -5.40 -3.29 12.96
CA ILE A 189 -4.68 -2.65 14.07
C ILE A 189 -3.75 -3.68 14.68
N VAL A 190 -2.50 -3.29 14.85
CA VAL A 190 -1.46 -4.16 15.40
C VAL A 190 -0.94 -3.55 16.68
N ASP A 191 -0.66 -4.40 17.68
CA ASP A 191 -0.10 -3.97 18.97
C ASP A 191 1.34 -3.45 18.85
N SER A 192 2.18 -4.22 18.15
CA SER A 192 3.60 -4.03 18.01
C SER A 192 4.07 -4.63 16.68
N LEU A 193 4.90 -3.89 15.95
CA LEU A 193 5.49 -4.37 14.69
C LEU A 193 6.68 -5.32 14.88
N GLN A 194 6.75 -6.00 16.04
CA GLN A 194 7.85 -6.92 16.37
C GLN A 194 7.61 -8.29 15.73
N LEU A 195 8.52 -8.69 14.85
CA LEU A 195 8.53 -10.03 14.25
C LEU A 195 9.41 -11.00 15.06
N PRO A 196 9.06 -12.29 15.10
CA PRO A 196 9.89 -13.31 15.74
C PRO A 196 11.17 -13.61 14.94
N THR A 197 11.16 -13.32 13.64
CA THR A 197 12.25 -13.63 12.71
C THR A 197 12.42 -12.49 11.70
N GLU A 198 13.64 -12.33 11.18
CA GLU A 198 13.98 -11.35 10.13
C GLU A 198 13.62 -11.83 8.70
N ASP A 199 13.10 -13.05 8.57
CA ASP A 199 12.85 -13.68 7.29
C ASP A 199 11.63 -13.06 6.58
N PRO A 200 11.77 -12.60 5.32
CA PRO A 200 10.66 -12.01 4.57
C PRO A 200 9.57 -13.04 4.19
N GLN A 201 9.93 -14.33 4.19
CA GLN A 201 8.98 -15.42 3.94
C GLN A 201 7.93 -15.49 5.04
N TYR A 202 8.34 -15.36 6.31
CA TYR A 202 7.42 -15.34 7.46
C TYR A 202 6.30 -14.32 7.25
N LEU A 203 6.66 -13.09 6.88
CA LEU A 203 5.71 -12.00 6.71
C LEU A 203 4.77 -12.23 5.51
N THR A 204 5.28 -12.83 4.43
CA THR A 204 4.48 -13.21 3.26
C THR A 204 3.49 -14.33 3.59
N GLU A 205 3.93 -15.35 4.34
CA GLU A 205 3.08 -16.45 4.81
C GLU A 205 2.03 -15.96 5.80
N LEU A 206 2.39 -15.04 6.69
CA LEU A 206 1.48 -14.41 7.64
C LEU A 206 0.35 -13.68 6.92
N ALA A 207 0.68 -12.84 5.94
CA ALA A 207 -0.31 -12.12 5.15
C ALA A 207 -1.22 -13.05 4.34
N ARG A 208 -0.67 -14.16 3.81
CA ARG A 208 -1.46 -15.19 3.11
C ARG A 208 -2.40 -15.94 4.04
N TYR A 209 -1.94 -16.28 5.24
CA TYR A 209 -2.73 -16.96 6.25
C TYR A 209 -3.92 -16.10 6.70
N ARG A 210 -3.66 -14.82 7.02
CA ARG A 210 -4.67 -13.84 7.45
C ARG A 210 -5.49 -13.23 6.33
N ARG A 211 -5.11 -13.51 5.07
CA ARG A 211 -5.79 -13.03 3.85
C ARG A 211 -5.82 -11.51 3.70
N TRP A 212 -4.75 -10.83 4.07
CA TRP A 212 -4.60 -9.37 3.90
C TRP A 212 -4.50 -8.91 2.45
N GLY A 213 -4.31 -9.84 1.51
CA GLY A 213 -4.14 -9.55 0.08
C GLY A 213 -2.67 -9.47 -0.33
N ASP A 214 -2.43 -8.95 -1.53
CA ASP A 214 -1.12 -9.00 -2.19
C ASP A 214 -0.15 -7.90 -1.71
N SER A 215 -0.69 -6.74 -1.33
CA SER A 215 0.08 -5.56 -0.94
C SER A 215 -0.37 -5.03 0.41
N VAL A 216 0.58 -4.76 1.30
CA VAL A 216 0.31 -4.29 2.66
C VAL A 216 1.20 -3.09 2.96
N LEU A 217 0.59 -2.05 3.54
CA LEU A 217 1.30 -0.87 4.02
C LEU A 217 1.35 -0.94 5.54
N LEU A 218 2.57 -0.95 6.08
CA LEU A 218 2.84 -0.91 7.52
C LEU A 218 3.18 0.52 7.90
N VAL A 219 2.55 1.01 8.96
CA VAL A 219 2.76 2.37 9.48
C VAL A 219 3.21 2.27 10.93
N ASP A 220 4.40 2.81 11.23
CA ASP A 220 4.94 2.90 12.59
C ASP A 220 4.96 4.35 13.08
N LEU A 221 5.06 4.61 14.39
CA LEU A 221 4.99 5.96 14.95
C LEU A 221 6.18 6.84 14.57
N ALA A 222 7.39 6.32 14.78
CA ALA A 222 8.65 7.04 14.57
C ALA A 222 9.62 6.20 13.72
N HIS A 223 10.54 6.86 13.01
CA HIS A 223 11.53 6.17 12.19
C HIS A 223 12.65 5.52 13.03
N GLU A 224 13.05 6.17 14.13
CA GLU A 224 14.15 5.70 14.99
C GLU A 224 13.79 4.46 15.82
N ASP A 225 12.52 4.32 16.20
CA ASP A 225 12.03 3.24 17.06
C ASP A 225 11.61 1.97 16.29
N MET A 226 11.86 1.91 14.98
CA MET A 226 11.46 0.77 14.15
C MET A 226 12.25 -0.50 14.50
N PRO A 227 11.60 -1.65 14.77
CA PRO A 227 12.31 -2.87 15.13
C PRO A 227 13.14 -3.41 13.97
N GLN A 228 14.36 -3.88 14.25
CA GLN A 228 15.30 -4.32 13.21
C GLN A 228 14.73 -5.45 12.33
N ASN A 229 13.99 -6.40 12.93
CA ASN A 229 13.42 -7.55 12.21
C ASN A 229 12.42 -7.11 11.13
N ILE A 230 11.54 -6.14 11.41
CA ILE A 230 10.55 -5.69 10.42
C ILE A 230 11.21 -4.89 9.30
N VAL A 231 12.22 -4.09 9.63
CA VAL A 231 13.00 -3.33 8.64
C VAL A 231 13.76 -4.27 7.70
N ALA A 232 14.43 -5.29 8.25
CA ALA A 232 15.15 -6.29 7.47
C ALA A 232 14.21 -7.12 6.58
N ALA A 233 13.03 -7.51 7.09
CA ALA A 233 12.05 -8.26 6.31
C ALA A 233 11.41 -7.43 5.19
N THR A 234 10.97 -6.20 5.49
CA THR A 234 10.28 -5.34 4.53
C THR A 234 11.20 -4.79 3.43
N SER A 235 12.44 -4.43 3.75
CA SER A 235 13.41 -3.92 2.77
C SER A 235 13.72 -4.89 1.62
N ARG A 236 13.53 -6.20 1.83
CA ARG A 236 13.72 -7.26 0.82
C ARG A 236 12.47 -7.48 -0.05
N LEU A 237 11.32 -6.94 0.34
CA LEU A 237 10.03 -7.13 -0.32
C LEU A 237 9.61 -5.87 -1.10
N LYS A 238 8.84 -6.05 -2.17
CA LYS A 238 8.31 -4.93 -3.00
C LYS A 238 6.87 -4.57 -2.66
N THR A 239 6.10 -5.54 -2.19
CA THR A 239 4.65 -5.39 -1.93
C THR A 239 4.35 -4.96 -0.49
N PHE A 240 5.31 -5.14 0.42
CA PHE A 240 5.23 -4.73 1.81
C PHE A 240 6.10 -3.50 2.00
N ASN A 241 5.48 -2.38 2.30
CA ASN A 241 6.18 -1.12 2.52
C ASN A 241 6.01 -0.70 3.99
N LEU A 242 7.10 -0.25 4.60
CA LEU A 242 7.11 0.32 5.95
C LEU A 242 7.31 1.83 5.84
N ILE A 243 6.41 2.60 6.43
CA ILE A 243 6.50 4.07 6.49
C ILE A 243 6.30 4.56 7.94
N PRO A 244 6.91 5.68 8.34
CA PRO A 244 6.56 6.34 9.59
C PRO A 244 5.20 7.07 9.47
N ALA A 245 4.53 7.29 10.59
CA ALA A 245 3.25 8.01 10.67
C ALA A 245 3.44 9.50 10.45
N VAL A 246 4.62 10.02 10.81
CA VAL A 246 5.08 11.36 10.50
C VAL A 246 6.12 11.24 9.40
N GLU A 247 5.87 11.82 8.23
CA GLU A 247 6.94 12.08 7.26
C GLU A 247 7.78 13.22 7.86
N GLU A 248 8.93 12.91 8.46
CA GLU A 248 9.92 13.93 8.77
C GLU A 248 10.46 14.49 7.44
N GLU A 249 10.41 15.82 7.28
CA GLU A 249 10.95 16.53 6.11
C GLU A 249 12.48 16.62 6.14
#